data_AF-A0A1C4RSS8-F1
#
_entry.id   AF-A0A1C4RSS8-F1
#
_cell.length_a   1.000
_cell.length_b   1.000
_cell.length_c   1.000
_cell.angle_alpha   90.00
_cell.angle_beta   90.00
_cell.angle_gamma   90.00
#
_symmetry.space_group_name_H-M   'P 1'
#
loop_
_entity.id
_entity.type
_entity.pdbx_description
1 polymer ?
#
loop_
_entity_poly.entity_id
_entity_poly.type
_entity_poly.pdbx_seq_one_letter_code
_entity_poly.pdbx_strand_id
1 'polypeptide(L)'
;AWADDAIADAALTPAARARLATGVARGCAPRVVAGQYLDLYAQVTASRSPGRAMRTAFLKSARYSVESPLLLGAALAGADPATRRALRDAGRCAGIAFQLRDDLLGVFGDPRLTGKPTGDDIREGKVTYLVAAAARRARSDPASLRVLDEALGDQDLSPAALDRVREVLVATGATAQVQSLIDRLAAVARTRLLDARLEPAARDRLLAVLAAAAGRTPGTAARHTGPRPTGQPDRGEGNGR
;
A
#
# COMPACT_ATOMS: atom_id res chain seq x y z
N ALA A 1 -7.29 -19.73 -18.18
CA ALA A 1 -6.69 -20.85 -18.94
C ALA A 1 -5.60 -21.49 -18.08
N TRP A 2 -4.31 -21.18 -18.23
CA TRP A 2 -3.25 -21.92 -17.50
C TRP A 2 -3.29 -21.85 -15.97
N ALA A 3 -3.77 -20.76 -15.38
CA ALA A 3 -3.94 -20.68 -13.92
C ALA A 3 -5.08 -21.59 -13.40
N ASP A 4 -6.14 -21.73 -14.19
CA ASP A 4 -7.26 -22.63 -13.87
C ASP A 4 -6.82 -24.09 -14.05
N ASP A 5 -6.05 -24.35 -15.12
CA ASP A 5 -5.47 -25.66 -15.41
C ASP A 5 -4.51 -26.09 -14.29
N ALA A 6 -3.61 -25.20 -13.84
CA ALA A 6 -2.71 -25.49 -12.73
C ALA A 6 -3.44 -25.82 -11.41
N ILE A 7 -4.58 -25.17 -11.14
CA ILE A 7 -5.42 -25.49 -9.98
C ILE A 7 -6.16 -26.83 -10.18
N ALA A 8 -6.59 -27.12 -11.41
CA ALA A 8 -7.25 -28.38 -11.75
C ALA A 8 -6.28 -29.57 -11.61
N ASP A 9 -5.05 -29.42 -12.11
CA ASP A 9 -3.98 -30.42 -12.12
C ASP A 9 -3.29 -30.59 -10.77
N ALA A 10 -3.47 -29.63 -9.85
CA ALA A 10 -2.96 -29.75 -8.50
C ALA A 10 -3.54 -31.00 -7.81
N ALA A 11 -2.66 -31.78 -7.18
CA ALA A 11 -2.99 -32.98 -6.40
C ALA A 11 -3.70 -32.61 -5.07
N LEU A 12 -4.89 -32.04 -5.19
CA LEU A 12 -5.73 -31.62 -4.07
C LEU A 12 -6.69 -32.75 -3.68
N THR A 13 -6.90 -32.90 -2.37
CA THR A 13 -7.94 -33.80 -1.85
C THR A 13 -9.33 -33.36 -2.34
N PRO A 14 -10.30 -34.28 -2.49
CA PRO A 14 -11.67 -33.92 -2.89
C PRO A 14 -12.29 -32.82 -1.99
N ALA A 15 -12.02 -32.87 -0.69
CA ALA A 15 -12.48 -31.86 0.26
C ALA A 15 -11.85 -30.47 0.01
N ALA A 16 -10.54 -30.41 -0.27
CA ALA A 16 -9.87 -29.15 -0.62
C ALA A 16 -10.41 -28.58 -1.95
N ARG A 17 -10.62 -29.44 -2.95
CA ARG A 17 -11.19 -29.06 -4.26
C ARG A 17 -12.60 -28.50 -4.13
N ALA A 18 -13.45 -29.14 -3.32
CA ALA A 18 -14.79 -28.65 -3.02
C ALA A 18 -14.76 -27.26 -2.36
N ARG A 19 -13.84 -27.02 -1.41
CA ARG A 19 -13.67 -25.70 -0.77
C ARG A 19 -13.21 -24.64 -1.76
N LEU A 20 -12.30 -24.95 -2.70
CA LEU A 20 -11.89 -24.01 -3.75
C LEU A 20 -13.02 -23.59 -4.68
N ALA A 21 -13.92 -24.54 -4.99
CA ALA A 21 -15.07 -24.29 -5.86
C ALA A 21 -16.09 -23.31 -5.24
N THR A 22 -16.04 -23.05 -3.92
CA THR A 22 -17.00 -22.17 -3.22
C THR A 22 -16.77 -20.65 -3.41
N GLY A 23 -15.85 -20.23 -4.29
CA GLY A 23 -15.91 -18.88 -4.89
C GLY A 23 -14.75 -17.93 -4.59
N VAL A 24 -13.78 -18.30 -3.75
CA VAL A 24 -12.58 -17.47 -3.50
C VAL A 24 -11.75 -17.32 -4.79
N ALA A 25 -11.44 -18.43 -5.47
CA ALA A 25 -10.68 -18.42 -6.71
C ALA A 25 -11.45 -17.74 -7.87
N ARG A 26 -12.72 -18.14 -8.08
CA ARG A 26 -13.58 -17.60 -9.16
C ARG A 26 -13.84 -16.10 -9.04
N GLY A 27 -13.81 -15.56 -7.82
CA GLY A 27 -14.08 -14.15 -7.56
C GLY A 27 -12.90 -13.21 -7.80
N CYS A 28 -11.69 -13.72 -8.08
CA CYS A 28 -10.48 -12.89 -8.20
C CYS A 28 -10.40 -12.18 -9.55
N ALA A 29 -10.43 -12.92 -10.65
CA ALA A 29 -10.22 -12.38 -12.00
C ALA A 29 -11.23 -11.27 -12.39
N PRO A 30 -12.56 -11.42 -12.19
CA PRO A 30 -13.51 -10.35 -12.52
C PRO A 30 -13.28 -9.06 -11.73
N ARG A 31 -12.73 -9.16 -10.52
CA ARG A 31 -12.51 -8.00 -9.65
C ARG A 31 -11.23 -7.25 -9.98
N VAL A 32 -10.20 -7.96 -10.44
CA VAL A 32 -9.00 -7.32 -11.03
C VAL A 32 -9.40 -6.56 -12.28
N VAL A 33 -10.19 -7.17 -13.17
CA VAL A 33 -10.72 -6.50 -14.37
C VAL A 33 -11.52 -5.25 -14.00
N ALA A 34 -12.41 -5.34 -13.01
CA ALA A 34 -13.15 -4.17 -12.53
C ALA A 34 -12.22 -3.08 -11.95
N GLY A 35 -11.14 -3.47 -11.25
CA GLY A 35 -10.13 -2.54 -10.76
C GLY A 35 -9.38 -1.84 -11.89
N GLN A 36 -8.94 -2.57 -12.91
CA GLN A 36 -8.29 -2.00 -14.10
C GLN A 36 -9.23 -1.09 -14.89
N TYR A 37 -10.50 -1.49 -15.06
CA TYR A 37 -11.50 -0.64 -15.69
C TYR A 37 -11.68 0.69 -14.95
N LEU A 38 -11.77 0.67 -13.62
CA LEU A 38 -11.90 1.89 -12.82
C LEU A 38 -10.65 2.78 -12.90
N ASP A 39 -9.47 2.19 -13.04
CA ASP A 39 -8.20 2.89 -13.24
C ASP A 39 -8.20 3.63 -14.58
N LEU A 40 -8.47 2.91 -15.68
CA LEU A 40 -8.57 3.48 -17.02
C LEU A 40 -9.66 4.55 -17.13
N TYR A 41 -10.83 4.30 -16.55
CA TYR A 41 -11.91 5.28 -16.54
C TYR A 41 -11.49 6.57 -15.82
N ALA A 42 -10.78 6.47 -14.69
CA ALA A 42 -10.34 7.64 -13.94
C ALA A 42 -9.33 8.48 -14.73
N GLN A 43 -8.44 7.83 -15.48
CA GLN A 43 -7.49 8.48 -16.38
C GLN A 43 -8.23 9.22 -17.51
N VAL A 44 -9.13 8.53 -18.22
CA VAL A 44 -9.88 9.10 -19.36
C VAL A 44 -10.79 10.26 -18.95
N THR A 45 -11.38 10.20 -17.75
CA THR A 45 -12.32 11.23 -17.27
C THR A 45 -11.67 12.30 -16.38
N ALA A 46 -10.35 12.19 -16.13
CA ALA A 46 -9.64 13.00 -15.14
C ALA A 46 -10.35 13.05 -13.76
N SER A 47 -11.07 11.98 -13.38
CA SER A 47 -11.91 11.97 -12.18
C SER A 47 -11.09 11.78 -10.90
N ARG A 48 -10.75 12.88 -10.23
CA ARG A 48 -9.94 12.91 -8.99
C ARG A 48 -10.74 12.63 -7.71
N SER A 49 -11.56 11.59 -7.70
CA SER A 49 -12.32 11.21 -6.52
C SER A 49 -11.49 10.30 -5.59
N PRO A 50 -11.18 10.72 -4.34
CA PRO A 50 -10.43 9.88 -3.41
C PRO A 50 -11.15 8.57 -3.09
N GLY A 51 -12.48 8.57 -3.06
CA GLY A 51 -13.28 7.36 -2.84
C GLY A 51 -13.14 6.35 -3.99
N ARG A 52 -13.10 6.84 -5.23
CA ARG A 52 -12.88 6.00 -6.41
C ARG A 52 -11.45 5.48 -6.45
N ALA A 53 -10.45 6.34 -6.23
CA ALA A 53 -9.05 5.93 -6.18
C ALA A 53 -8.79 4.86 -5.10
N MET A 54 -9.40 5.00 -3.92
CA MET A 54 -9.35 3.99 -2.86
C MET A 54 -10.02 2.67 -3.30
N ARG A 55 -11.13 2.75 -4.02
CA ARG A 55 -11.82 1.58 -4.56
C ARG A 55 -10.98 0.86 -5.62
N THR A 56 -10.32 1.60 -6.49
CA THR A 56 -9.36 1.09 -7.49
C THR A 56 -8.21 0.37 -6.78
N ALA A 57 -7.56 1.02 -5.82
CA ALA A 57 -6.47 0.43 -5.03
C ALA A 57 -6.91 -0.88 -4.34
N PHE A 58 -8.13 -0.91 -3.78
CA PHE A 58 -8.69 -2.11 -3.18
C PHE A 58 -8.92 -3.24 -4.19
N LEU A 59 -9.59 -2.96 -5.31
CA LEU A 59 -9.99 -3.98 -6.27
C LEU A 59 -8.80 -4.51 -7.10
N LYS A 60 -7.93 -3.60 -7.55
CA LYS A 60 -6.80 -3.91 -8.43
C LYS A 60 -5.69 -4.65 -7.71
N SER A 61 -5.36 -4.22 -6.49
CA SER A 61 -4.13 -4.66 -5.81
C SER A 61 -4.42 -5.32 -4.48
N ALA A 62 -5.08 -4.64 -3.55
CA ALA A 62 -5.23 -5.16 -2.19
C ALA A 62 -5.92 -6.53 -2.14
N ARG A 63 -6.98 -6.67 -2.92
CA ARG A 63 -7.75 -7.90 -2.96
C ARG A 63 -7.00 -9.02 -3.66
N TYR A 64 -6.39 -8.74 -4.80
CA TYR A 64 -5.72 -9.76 -5.61
C TYR A 64 -4.40 -10.21 -5.02
N SER A 65 -3.55 -9.29 -4.57
CA SER A 65 -2.19 -9.58 -4.14
C SER A 65 -2.10 -10.07 -2.69
N VAL A 66 -3.12 -9.79 -1.86
CA VAL A 66 -3.05 -10.09 -0.40
C VAL A 66 -4.30 -10.82 0.10
N GLU A 67 -5.50 -10.22 -0.01
CA GLU A 67 -6.74 -10.82 0.54
C GLU A 67 -7.02 -12.20 -0.05
N SER A 68 -6.97 -12.32 -1.37
CA SER A 68 -7.32 -13.54 -2.09
C SER A 68 -6.34 -14.69 -1.84
N PRO A 69 -5.00 -14.51 -1.88
CA PRO A 69 -4.05 -15.55 -1.51
C PRO A 69 -4.23 -16.05 -0.07
N LEU A 70 -4.48 -15.15 0.89
CA LEU A 70 -4.75 -15.54 2.28
C LEU A 70 -6.02 -16.38 2.38
N LEU A 71 -7.10 -15.95 1.71
CA LEU A 71 -8.36 -16.69 1.70
C LEU A 71 -8.25 -18.02 0.95
N LEU A 72 -7.42 -18.11 -0.07
CA LEU A 72 -7.13 -19.34 -0.80
C LEU A 72 -6.45 -20.34 0.12
N GLY A 73 -5.38 -19.94 0.80
CA GLY A 73 -4.69 -20.78 1.79
C GLY A 73 -5.62 -21.21 2.93
N ALA A 74 -6.43 -20.30 3.45
CA ALA A 74 -7.41 -20.60 4.50
C ALA A 74 -8.47 -21.61 4.05
N ALA A 75 -8.95 -21.50 2.80
CA ALA A 75 -9.91 -22.46 2.23
C ALA A 75 -9.29 -23.85 2.06
N LEU A 76 -8.05 -23.92 1.58
CA LEU A 76 -7.30 -25.18 1.44
C LEU A 76 -7.08 -25.86 2.79
N ALA A 77 -6.72 -25.08 3.82
CA ALA A 77 -6.52 -25.57 5.18
C ALA A 77 -7.81 -25.93 5.93
N GLY A 78 -8.99 -25.64 5.35
CA GLY A 78 -10.27 -25.88 6.03
C GLY A 78 -10.51 -24.95 7.23
N ALA A 79 -9.95 -23.74 7.19
CA ALA A 79 -10.07 -22.78 8.29
C ALA A 79 -11.54 -22.43 8.61
N ASP A 80 -11.83 -22.26 9.90
CA ASP A 80 -13.15 -21.93 10.39
C ASP A 80 -13.61 -20.52 9.90
N PRO A 81 -14.92 -20.21 9.96
CA PRO A 81 -15.44 -18.92 9.50
C PRO A 81 -14.81 -17.70 10.18
N ALA A 82 -14.48 -17.78 11.47
CA ALA A 82 -13.89 -16.65 12.21
C ALA A 82 -12.45 -16.40 11.74
N THR A 83 -11.65 -17.45 11.59
CA THR A 83 -10.28 -17.36 11.03
C THR A 83 -10.30 -16.81 9.61
N ARG A 84 -11.22 -17.28 8.75
CA ARG A 84 -11.38 -16.73 7.39
C ARG A 84 -11.75 -15.26 7.39
N ARG A 85 -12.63 -14.81 8.30
CA ARG A 85 -13.00 -13.39 8.42
C ARG A 85 -11.82 -12.54 8.88
N ALA A 86 -11.10 -12.99 9.91
CA ALA A 86 -9.91 -12.34 10.43
C ALA A 86 -8.83 -12.17 9.34
N LEU A 87 -8.55 -13.23 8.57
CA LEU A 87 -7.62 -13.21 7.44
C LEU A 87 -8.08 -12.29 6.31
N ARG A 88 -9.39 -12.25 6.00
CA ARG A 88 -9.95 -11.32 5.01
C ARG A 88 -9.69 -9.87 5.41
N ASP A 89 -10.04 -9.52 6.64
CA ASP A 89 -9.93 -8.15 7.13
C ASP A 89 -8.45 -7.72 7.23
N ALA A 90 -7.59 -8.64 7.70
CA ALA A 90 -6.14 -8.43 7.73
C ALA A 90 -5.57 -8.20 6.32
N GLY A 91 -5.88 -9.09 5.39
CA GLY A 91 -5.40 -9.02 4.00
C GLY A 91 -5.87 -7.78 3.26
N ARG A 92 -7.14 -7.40 3.44
CA ARG A 92 -7.70 -6.17 2.88
C ARG A 92 -6.94 -4.94 3.36
N CYS A 93 -6.74 -4.80 4.67
CA CYS A 93 -6.07 -3.63 5.22
C CYS A 93 -4.59 -3.58 4.80
N ALA A 94 -3.88 -4.70 4.90
CA ALA A 94 -2.47 -4.78 4.48
C ALA A 94 -2.31 -4.51 2.98
N GLY A 95 -3.19 -5.06 2.14
CA GLY A 95 -3.14 -4.85 0.70
C GLY A 95 -3.42 -3.41 0.28
N ILE A 96 -4.32 -2.70 0.98
CA ILE A 96 -4.54 -1.27 0.71
C ILE A 96 -3.30 -0.47 1.15
N ALA A 97 -2.74 -0.79 2.33
CA ALA A 97 -1.52 -0.14 2.81
C ALA A 97 -0.34 -0.33 1.83
N PHE A 98 -0.20 -1.53 1.27
CA PHE A 98 0.79 -1.85 0.23
C PHE A 98 0.60 -0.97 -1.01
N GLN A 99 -0.61 -0.89 -1.56
CA GLN A 99 -0.84 -0.06 -2.76
C GLN A 99 -0.58 1.42 -2.50
N LEU A 100 -1.00 1.95 -1.35
CA LEU A 100 -0.73 3.34 -0.98
C LEU A 100 0.77 3.63 -0.81
N ARG A 101 1.54 2.65 -0.32
CA ARG A 101 3.00 2.73 -0.23
C ARG A 101 3.62 2.74 -1.63
N ASP A 102 3.17 1.86 -2.51
CA ASP A 102 3.60 1.83 -3.92
C ASP A 102 3.32 3.16 -4.60
N ASP A 103 2.12 3.75 -4.42
CA ASP A 103 1.77 5.07 -4.97
C ASP A 103 2.74 6.17 -4.47
N LEU A 104 3.18 6.11 -3.20
CA LEU A 104 4.19 7.03 -2.67
C LEU A 104 5.57 6.79 -3.29
N LEU A 105 5.99 5.53 -3.42
CA LEU A 105 7.28 5.17 -4.02
C LEU A 105 7.32 5.50 -5.52
N GLY A 106 6.20 5.39 -6.22
CA GLY A 106 6.06 5.76 -7.62
C GLY A 106 6.38 7.24 -7.87
N VAL A 107 6.15 8.11 -6.88
CA VAL A 107 6.41 9.55 -6.98
C VAL A 107 7.72 9.97 -6.30
N PHE A 108 8.01 9.42 -5.12
CA PHE A 108 9.09 9.86 -4.23
C PHE A 108 10.24 8.85 -4.07
N GLY A 109 10.14 7.65 -4.66
CA GLY A 109 11.15 6.60 -4.50
C GLY A 109 12.54 7.02 -5.01
N ASP A 110 13.58 6.32 -4.58
CA ASP A 110 14.90 6.43 -5.21
C ASP A 110 14.93 5.46 -6.40
N PRO A 111 15.19 5.90 -7.65
CA PRO A 111 15.30 5.01 -8.81
C PRO A 111 16.28 3.85 -8.60
N ARG A 112 17.32 4.06 -7.79
CA ARG A 112 18.32 3.02 -7.45
C ARG A 112 17.75 1.90 -6.59
N LEU A 113 16.68 2.16 -5.85
CA LEU A 113 16.00 1.20 -4.98
C LEU A 113 14.76 0.60 -5.66
N THR A 114 14.05 1.37 -6.48
CA THR A 114 12.83 0.92 -7.16
C THR A 114 13.10 0.19 -8.47
N GLY A 115 14.28 0.38 -9.07
CA GLY A 115 14.65 -0.19 -10.37
C GLY A 115 13.88 0.41 -11.56
N LYS A 116 13.15 1.51 -11.34
CA LYS A 116 12.35 2.22 -12.34
C LYS A 116 12.52 3.73 -12.22
N PRO A 117 12.33 4.51 -13.31
CA PRO A 117 12.28 5.95 -13.23
C PRO A 117 11.18 6.40 -12.25
N THR A 118 11.45 7.45 -11.47
CA THR A 118 10.43 8.03 -10.60
C THR A 118 9.48 8.90 -11.39
N GLY A 119 8.21 8.94 -10.96
CA GLY A 119 7.16 9.74 -11.57
C GLY A 119 6.41 9.03 -12.67
N ASP A 120 6.66 7.73 -12.92
CA ASP A 120 5.96 6.96 -13.96
C ASP A 120 4.44 7.01 -13.78
N ASP A 121 3.94 6.91 -12.54
CA ASP A 121 2.51 7.04 -12.27
C ASP A 121 1.95 8.42 -12.66
N ILE A 122 2.75 9.49 -12.55
CA ILE A 122 2.34 10.84 -12.97
C ILE A 122 2.34 10.93 -14.50
N ARG A 123 3.39 10.43 -15.15
CA ARG A 123 3.50 10.40 -16.63
C ARG A 123 2.37 9.59 -17.26
N GLU A 124 2.07 8.42 -16.70
CA GLU A 124 0.95 7.57 -17.13
C GLU A 124 -0.44 8.18 -16.80
N GLY A 125 -0.49 9.32 -16.10
CA GLY A 125 -1.74 9.99 -15.74
C GLY A 125 -2.56 9.23 -14.70
N LYS A 126 -1.95 8.30 -13.95
CA LYS A 126 -2.68 7.52 -12.95
C LYS A 126 -3.22 8.43 -11.86
N VAL A 127 -4.53 8.38 -11.68
CA VAL A 127 -5.22 9.10 -10.61
C VAL A 127 -5.16 8.29 -9.31
N THR A 128 -3.96 8.22 -8.73
CA THR A 128 -3.72 7.54 -7.45
C THR A 128 -4.48 8.21 -6.30
N TYR A 129 -4.61 7.51 -5.16
CA TYR A 129 -5.26 8.11 -4.00
C TYR A 129 -4.50 9.35 -3.50
N LEU A 130 -3.16 9.35 -3.61
CA LEU A 130 -2.30 10.48 -3.28
C LEU A 130 -2.66 11.73 -4.09
N VAL A 131 -2.73 11.60 -5.41
CA VAL A 131 -3.09 12.69 -6.34
C VAL A 131 -4.51 13.18 -6.07
N ALA A 132 -5.47 12.27 -5.93
CA ALA A 132 -6.86 12.62 -5.64
C ALA A 132 -7.01 13.34 -4.29
N ALA A 133 -6.25 12.93 -3.28
CA ALA A 133 -6.23 13.58 -1.97
C ALA A 133 -5.63 14.99 -2.05
N ALA A 134 -4.53 15.17 -2.79
CA ALA A 134 -3.90 16.47 -3.03
C ALA A 134 -4.86 17.43 -3.75
N ALA A 135 -5.44 17.01 -4.87
CA ALA A 135 -6.39 17.82 -5.62
C ALA A 135 -7.62 18.22 -4.77
N ARG A 136 -8.13 17.31 -3.92
CA ARG A 136 -9.22 17.65 -3.00
C ARG A 136 -8.82 18.71 -1.98
N ARG A 137 -7.58 18.67 -1.47
CA ARG A 137 -7.07 19.62 -0.47
C ARG A 137 -6.68 20.96 -1.09
N ALA A 138 -6.24 20.96 -2.35
CA ALA A 138 -5.94 22.14 -3.14
C ALA A 138 -7.17 22.81 -3.78
N ARG A 139 -8.41 22.47 -3.39
CA ARG A 139 -9.63 23.01 -4.03
C ARG A 139 -9.70 24.54 -4.04
N SER A 140 -9.10 25.20 -3.05
CA SER A 140 -9.01 26.65 -2.93
C SER A 140 -7.65 27.21 -3.38
N ASP A 141 -6.81 26.40 -4.01
CA ASP A 141 -5.48 26.77 -4.52
C ASP A 141 -5.37 26.42 -6.01
N PRO A 142 -5.80 27.35 -6.89
CA PRO A 142 -5.75 27.13 -8.34
C PRO A 142 -4.35 26.90 -8.90
N ALA A 143 -3.30 27.41 -8.24
CA ALA A 143 -1.93 27.24 -8.70
C ALA A 143 -1.48 25.79 -8.50
N SER A 144 -1.71 25.22 -7.31
CA SER A 144 -1.46 23.80 -7.03
C SER A 144 -2.27 22.88 -7.95
N LEU A 145 -3.55 23.21 -8.21
CA LEU A 145 -4.37 22.41 -9.13
C LEU A 145 -3.81 22.40 -10.54
N ARG A 146 -3.38 23.56 -11.04
CA ARG A 146 -2.80 23.70 -12.38
C ARG A 146 -1.53 22.86 -12.54
N VAL A 147 -0.65 22.86 -11.54
CA VAL A 147 0.55 21.99 -11.55
C VAL A 147 0.17 20.51 -11.67
N LEU A 148 -0.87 20.06 -10.96
CA LEU A 148 -1.34 18.68 -11.07
C LEU A 148 -2.01 18.41 -12.44
N ASP A 149 -2.75 19.37 -12.98
CA ASP A 149 -3.41 19.27 -14.30
C ASP A 149 -2.40 19.17 -15.45
N GLU A 150 -1.37 20.00 -15.43
CA GLU A 150 -0.35 20.05 -16.48
C GLU A 150 0.58 18.83 -16.47
N ALA A 151 0.83 18.25 -15.30
CA ALA A 151 1.78 17.16 -15.17
C ALA A 151 1.17 15.76 -15.38
N LEU A 152 -0.10 15.55 -15.05
CA LEU A 152 -0.71 14.23 -15.12
C LEU A 152 -0.98 13.82 -16.57
N GLY A 153 -0.36 12.72 -16.99
CA GLY A 153 -0.49 12.19 -18.34
C GLY A 153 0.59 12.70 -19.31
N ASP A 154 1.46 13.61 -18.87
CA ASP A 154 2.57 14.12 -19.67
C ASP A 154 3.69 13.07 -19.75
N GLN A 155 3.85 12.43 -20.90
CA GLN A 155 4.91 11.43 -21.13
C GLN A 155 6.30 12.05 -21.11
N ASP A 156 6.41 13.33 -21.45
CA ASP A 156 7.67 14.07 -21.53
C ASP A 156 7.95 14.89 -20.25
N LEU A 157 7.26 14.54 -19.14
CA LEU A 157 7.36 15.25 -17.87
C LEU A 157 8.81 15.39 -17.40
N SER A 158 9.29 16.64 -17.47
CA SER A 158 10.65 16.99 -17.04
C SER A 158 10.87 16.74 -15.54
N PRO A 159 12.11 16.48 -15.09
CA PRO A 159 12.43 16.36 -13.67
C PRO A 159 11.98 17.57 -12.84
N ALA A 160 12.16 18.79 -13.34
CA ALA A 160 11.73 20.00 -12.66
C ALA A 160 10.21 20.12 -12.52
N ALA A 161 9.44 19.65 -13.51
CA ALA A 161 7.98 19.58 -13.40
C ALA A 161 7.53 18.53 -12.38
N LEU A 162 8.19 17.37 -12.34
CA LEU A 162 7.95 16.35 -11.33
C LEU A 162 8.25 16.87 -9.91
N ASP A 163 9.30 17.68 -9.74
CA ASP A 163 9.62 18.29 -8.45
C ASP A 163 8.54 19.28 -7.99
N ARG A 164 7.98 20.09 -8.90
CA ARG A 164 6.81 20.93 -8.59
C ARG A 164 5.60 20.10 -8.17
N VAL A 165 5.35 18.96 -8.81
CA VAL A 165 4.28 18.04 -8.38
C VAL A 165 4.54 17.55 -6.96
N ARG A 166 5.77 17.12 -6.65
CA ARG A 166 6.16 16.68 -5.30
C ARG A 166 5.95 17.76 -4.26
N GLU A 167 6.33 18.99 -4.56
CA GLU A 167 6.10 20.16 -3.69
C GLU A 167 4.61 20.36 -3.41
N VAL A 168 3.74 20.31 -4.43
CA VAL A 168 2.29 20.40 -4.26
C VAL A 168 1.74 19.26 -3.40
N LEU A 169 2.17 18.02 -3.63
CA LEU A 169 1.72 16.87 -2.83
C LEU A 169 2.09 17.01 -1.35
N VAL A 170 3.26 17.58 -1.06
CA VAL A 170 3.73 17.88 0.30
C VAL A 170 2.97 19.07 0.90
N ALA A 171 2.90 20.21 0.19
CA ALA A 171 2.29 21.44 0.66
C ALA A 171 0.79 21.28 0.96
N THR A 172 0.09 20.48 0.17
CA THR A 172 -1.32 20.14 0.42
C THR A 172 -1.52 19.23 1.64
N GLY A 173 -0.45 18.62 2.16
CA GLY A 173 -0.49 17.63 3.23
C GLY A 173 -0.99 16.25 2.78
N ALA A 174 -1.12 16.00 1.47
CA ALA A 174 -1.58 14.72 0.95
C ALA A 174 -0.61 13.59 1.31
N THR A 175 0.69 13.82 1.19
CA THR A 175 1.74 12.84 1.56
C THR A 175 1.61 12.39 3.01
N ALA A 176 1.47 13.33 3.96
CA ALA A 176 1.30 13.03 5.37
C ALA A 176 -0.01 12.29 5.67
N GLN A 177 -1.09 12.64 4.98
CA GLN A 177 -2.38 11.94 5.09
C GLN A 177 -2.25 10.48 4.62
N VAL A 178 -1.60 10.23 3.49
CA VAL A 178 -1.40 8.87 2.95
C VAL A 178 -0.52 8.05 3.88
N GLN A 179 0.57 8.62 4.38
CA GLN A 179 1.44 7.94 5.35
C GLN A 179 0.68 7.55 6.62
N SER A 180 -0.11 8.47 7.20
CA SER A 180 -0.94 8.19 8.37
C SER A 180 -1.98 7.08 8.12
N LEU A 181 -2.51 7.02 6.89
CA LEU A 181 -3.47 5.99 6.49
C LEU A 181 -2.79 4.62 6.36
N ILE A 182 -1.59 4.56 5.77
CA ILE A 182 -0.77 3.34 5.71
C ILE A 182 -0.53 2.79 7.11
N ASP A 183 -0.07 3.64 8.04
CA ASP A 183 0.24 3.22 9.41
C ASP A 183 -0.98 2.67 10.15
N ARG A 184 -2.13 3.35 9.99
CA ARG A 184 -3.41 2.90 10.55
C ARG A 184 -3.85 1.56 9.97
N LEU A 185 -3.85 1.43 8.65
CA LEU A 185 -4.27 0.21 7.97
C LEU A 185 -3.37 -0.97 8.35
N ALA A 186 -2.06 -0.75 8.42
CA ALA A 186 -1.11 -1.78 8.81
C ALA A 186 -1.26 -2.18 10.29
N ALA A 187 -1.62 -1.25 11.18
CA ALA A 187 -1.97 -1.56 12.57
C ALA A 187 -3.25 -2.40 12.66
N VAL A 188 -4.31 -2.02 11.93
CA VAL A 188 -5.56 -2.81 11.86
C VAL A 188 -5.31 -4.20 11.29
N ALA A 189 -4.50 -4.30 10.23
CA ALA A 189 -4.14 -5.58 9.63
C ALA A 189 -3.47 -6.53 10.64
N ARG A 190 -2.53 -6.01 11.43
CA ARG A 190 -1.88 -6.74 12.52
C ARG A 190 -2.90 -7.23 13.55
N THR A 191 -3.74 -6.34 14.08
CA THR A 191 -4.75 -6.71 15.07
C THR A 191 -5.68 -7.81 14.54
N ARG A 192 -6.15 -7.68 13.29
CA ARG A 192 -7.02 -8.68 12.67
C ARG A 192 -6.34 -10.01 12.43
N LEU A 193 -5.04 -10.01 12.12
CA LEU A 193 -4.29 -11.25 11.99
C LEU A 193 -4.12 -11.97 13.34
N LEU A 194 -4.00 -11.22 14.45
CA LEU A 194 -3.93 -11.79 15.80
C LEU A 194 -5.26 -12.41 16.25
N ASP A 195 -6.39 -11.96 15.71
CA ASP A 195 -7.72 -12.55 15.94
C ASP A 195 -7.89 -13.92 15.24
N ALA A 196 -7.01 -14.27 14.29
CA ALA A 196 -7.09 -15.52 13.53
C ALA A 196 -6.52 -16.70 14.32
N ARG A 197 -7.21 -17.86 14.30
CA ARG A 197 -6.71 -19.10 14.92
C ARG A 197 -5.68 -19.74 14.00
N LEU A 198 -4.43 -19.36 14.20
CA LEU A 198 -3.28 -19.82 13.42
C LEU A 198 -2.24 -20.45 14.32
N GLU A 199 -1.54 -21.45 13.80
CA GLU A 199 -0.30 -21.95 14.40
C GLU A 199 0.70 -20.80 14.63
N PRO A 200 1.42 -20.76 15.77
CA PRO A 200 2.31 -19.65 16.11
C PRO A 200 3.30 -19.29 15.00
N ALA A 201 3.95 -20.29 14.40
CA ALA A 201 4.91 -20.08 13.32
C ALA A 201 4.27 -19.48 12.06
N ALA A 202 3.04 -19.87 11.73
CA ALA A 202 2.31 -19.32 10.58
C ALA A 202 1.90 -17.86 10.83
N ARG A 203 1.42 -17.57 12.05
CA ARG A 203 1.08 -16.22 12.47
C ARG A 203 2.29 -15.27 12.38
N ASP A 204 3.43 -15.69 12.89
CA ASP A 204 4.64 -14.85 12.92
C ASP A 204 5.17 -14.57 11.50
N ARG A 205 5.16 -15.59 10.61
CA ARG A 205 5.49 -15.41 9.20
C ARG A 205 4.54 -14.46 8.49
N LEU A 206 3.23 -14.61 8.70
CA LEU A 206 2.23 -13.71 8.10
C LEU A 206 2.37 -12.29 8.63
N LEU A 207 2.62 -12.10 9.93
CA LEU A 207 2.90 -10.78 10.50
C LEU A 207 4.10 -10.11 9.84
N ALA A 208 5.19 -10.86 9.63
CA ALA A 208 6.38 -10.35 8.96
C ALA A 208 6.09 -9.94 7.50
N VAL A 209 5.38 -10.78 6.73
CA VAL A 209 5.03 -10.49 5.33
C VAL A 209 4.10 -9.29 5.23
N LEU A 210 3.05 -9.21 6.06
CA LEU A 210 2.13 -8.07 6.03
C LEU A 210 2.79 -6.76 6.49
N ALA A 211 3.73 -6.83 7.44
CA ALA A 211 4.52 -5.67 7.85
C ALA A 211 5.43 -5.19 6.71
N ALA A 212 6.15 -6.11 6.06
CA ALA A 212 7.02 -5.80 4.93
C ALA A 212 6.23 -5.17 3.77
N ALA A 213 5.04 -5.71 3.45
CA ALA A 213 4.15 -5.15 2.44
C ALA A 213 3.69 -3.71 2.76
N ALA A 214 3.57 -3.34 4.03
CA ALA A 214 3.26 -1.96 4.43
C ALA A 214 4.49 -1.03 4.45
N GLY A 215 5.67 -1.52 4.06
CA GLY A 215 6.94 -0.78 4.13
C GLY A 215 7.58 -0.76 5.52
N ARG A 216 7.19 -1.68 6.41
CA ARG A 216 7.81 -1.87 7.72
C ARG A 216 8.69 -3.10 7.69
N THR A 217 10.00 -2.92 7.52
CA THR A 217 10.96 -4.02 7.69
C THR A 217 11.00 -4.42 9.17
N PRO A 218 11.00 -5.72 9.51
CA PRO A 218 11.28 -6.14 10.89
C PRO A 218 12.73 -5.73 11.22
N GLY A 219 12.91 -4.63 11.96
CA GLY A 219 14.24 -4.18 12.41
C GLY A 219 14.48 -2.67 12.43
N THR A 220 13.64 -1.84 11.81
CA THR A 220 13.80 -0.37 11.85
C THR A 220 12.90 0.27 12.91
N ALA A 221 12.97 -0.23 14.15
CA ALA A 221 12.54 0.54 15.31
C ALA A 221 13.68 1.48 15.72
N ALA A 222 13.43 2.79 15.57
CA ALA A 222 14.12 3.89 16.25
C ALA A 222 15.66 3.86 16.31
N ARG A 223 16.32 4.46 15.32
CA ARG A 223 17.55 5.23 15.57
C ARG A 223 17.24 6.71 15.40
N HIS A 224 16.43 7.24 16.31
CA HIS A 224 16.49 8.66 16.65
C HIS A 224 17.75 8.85 17.51
N THR A 225 18.90 9.00 16.88
CA THR A 225 20.04 9.65 17.53
C THR A 225 19.78 11.16 17.49
N GLY A 226 19.15 11.69 18.53
CA GLY A 226 19.14 13.12 18.78
C GLY A 226 20.58 13.65 18.92
N PRO A 227 20.81 14.95 18.65
CA PRO A 227 22.14 15.53 18.73
C PRO A 227 22.70 15.41 20.15
N ARG A 228 23.95 14.96 20.26
CA ARG A 228 24.72 14.96 21.52
C ARG A 228 24.74 16.39 22.09
N PRO A 229 24.47 16.60 23.38
CA PRO A 229 24.66 17.91 23.98
C PRO A 229 26.15 18.23 24.02
N THR A 230 26.50 19.32 23.35
CA THR A 230 27.81 19.97 23.41
C THR A 230 27.97 20.73 24.72
N GLY A 231 29.11 20.53 25.38
CA GLY A 231 29.74 21.54 26.24
C GLY A 231 29.18 21.68 27.65
N GLN A 232 29.88 21.08 28.62
CA GLN A 232 29.89 21.56 30.00
C GLN A 232 31.21 22.31 30.20
N PRO A 233 31.20 23.60 30.58
CA PRO A 233 32.43 24.33 30.80
C PRO A 233 33.01 24.03 32.18
N ASP A 234 34.33 23.95 32.17
CA ASP A 234 35.30 24.01 33.23
C ASP A 234 34.82 24.69 34.52
N ARG A 235 34.89 23.98 35.65
CA ARG A 235 34.90 24.57 36.99
C ARG A 235 36.09 23.99 37.75
N GLY A 236 37.11 24.83 37.88
CA GLY A 236 38.23 24.59 38.76
C GLY A 236 37.82 24.65 40.23
N GLU A 237 38.41 23.74 41.00
CA GLU A 237 38.75 23.86 42.42
C GLU A 237 40.09 23.10 42.53
N GLY A 238 41.19 23.61 43.08
CA GLY A 238 41.30 24.62 44.13
C GLY A 238 41.61 23.97 45.47
N ASN A 239 42.81 23.40 45.60
CA ASN A 239 43.61 23.26 46.83
C ASN A 239 43.16 22.28 47.95
N GLY A 240 44.10 21.45 48.44
CA GLY A 240 43.92 20.77 49.73
C GLY A 240 44.87 19.61 50.06
N ARG A 241 46.11 19.95 50.45
CA ARG A 241 47.13 19.17 51.21
C ARG A 241 48.06 18.23 50.45
#